data_AF-A0A4U0RYD8-F1
#
_entry.id   AF-A0A4U0RYD8-F1
#
_cell.length_a   1.000
_cell.length_b   1.000
_cell.length_c   1.000
_cell.angle_alpha   90.00
_cell.angle_beta   90.00
_cell.angle_gamma   90.00
#
_symmetry.space_group_name_H-M   'P 1'
#
loop_
_entity.id
_entity.type
_entity.pdbx_description
1 polymer ?
#
loop_
_entity_poly.entity_id
_entity_poly.type
_entity_poly.pdbx_seq_one_letter_code
_entity_poly.pdbx_strand_id
1 'polypeptide(L)'
;MAPMRGRFFDSGGRAVSGGALVVDGLVGIDGLGGRRRVGIFRALLIVVMGAVFIVAGIFIHSQHQPYKGGVSATGTVSGVHISRDSKGHIGYSRVVGFTDLAGQHVSVTDTQSSSNRPATGTSVTLSYPKGHPFQARIIPGMDWGPWLLIGVGGLTSLIGVVTFCLRAITLNAAWRRRRVS
;
A
#
# COMPACT_ATOMS: atom_id res chain seq x y z
N MET A 1 0.79 23.04 -81.22
CA MET A 1 1.74 22.18 -80.48
C MET A 1 1.74 22.62 -79.03
N ALA A 2 1.18 21.79 -78.15
CA ALA A 2 1.15 21.98 -76.71
C ALA A 2 2.13 21.01 -76.04
N PRO A 3 2.72 21.37 -74.89
CA PRO A 3 3.13 20.38 -73.91
C PRO A 3 2.23 20.44 -72.67
N MET A 4 1.54 19.32 -72.44
CA MET A 4 0.97 18.92 -71.16
C MET A 4 2.05 18.92 -70.07
N ARG A 5 1.74 19.45 -68.88
CA ARG A 5 2.47 19.07 -67.66
C ARG A 5 1.54 19.01 -66.45
N GLY A 6 1.21 17.77 -66.11
CA GLY A 6 1.08 17.20 -64.76
C GLY A 6 0.37 18.01 -63.68
N ARG A 7 -0.92 17.72 -63.48
CA ARG A 7 -1.53 17.78 -62.14
C ARG A 7 -0.92 16.67 -61.29
N PHE A 8 -0.11 17.03 -60.31
CA PHE A 8 0.14 16.14 -59.18
C PHE A 8 -0.88 16.45 -58.10
N PHE A 9 -1.62 15.41 -57.73
CA PHE A 9 -2.51 15.34 -56.59
C PHE A 9 -1.72 15.63 -55.31
N ASP A 10 -2.16 16.64 -54.56
CA ASP A 10 -1.83 16.76 -53.14
C ASP A 10 -3.11 16.51 -52.35
N SER A 11 -3.42 15.23 -52.20
CA SER A 11 -4.55 14.71 -51.44
C SER A 11 -4.00 13.74 -50.41
N GLY A 12 -4.09 14.08 -49.12
CA GLY A 12 -3.90 13.08 -48.06
C GLY A 12 -3.14 13.51 -46.80
N GLY A 13 -3.22 14.75 -46.36
CA GLY A 13 -2.62 15.21 -45.10
C GLY A 13 -3.63 15.53 -43.99
N ARG A 14 -4.79 14.87 -43.94
CA ARG A 14 -5.85 15.16 -42.96
C ARG A 14 -6.50 13.89 -42.41
N ALA A 15 -5.79 13.10 -41.61
CA ALA A 15 -6.44 12.00 -40.91
C ALA A 15 -5.67 11.43 -39.70
N VAL A 16 -4.91 12.22 -38.91
CA VAL A 16 -4.35 11.67 -37.66
C VAL A 16 -4.24 12.71 -36.53
N SER A 17 -5.25 13.54 -36.32
CA SER A 17 -5.28 14.50 -35.18
C SER A 17 -6.25 14.11 -34.06
N GLY A 18 -7.09 13.09 -34.26
CA GLY A 18 -8.07 12.65 -33.27
C GLY A 18 -7.49 11.78 -32.14
N GLY A 19 -6.57 10.87 -32.48
CA GLY A 19 -5.98 9.94 -31.50
C GLY A 19 -4.94 10.58 -30.58
N ALA A 20 -4.15 11.53 -31.09
CA ALA A 20 -3.09 12.20 -30.33
C ALA A 20 -3.63 13.02 -29.15
N LEU A 21 -4.81 13.65 -29.30
CA LEU A 21 -5.42 14.46 -28.24
C LEU A 21 -5.93 13.64 -27.04
N VAL A 22 -6.36 12.40 -27.27
CA VAL A 22 -6.79 11.51 -26.19
C VAL A 22 -5.57 10.99 -25.42
N VAL A 23 -4.47 10.72 -26.12
CA VAL A 23 -3.20 10.29 -25.50
C VAL A 23 -2.56 11.43 -24.69
N ASP A 24 -2.62 12.67 -25.17
CA ASP A 24 -2.08 13.84 -24.46
C ASP A 24 -2.85 14.17 -23.16
N GLY A 25 -4.18 14.06 -23.17
CA GLY A 25 -4.99 14.25 -21.97
C GLY A 25 -4.86 13.12 -20.94
N LEU A 26 -4.57 11.90 -21.40
CA LEU A 26 -4.46 10.70 -20.57
C LEU A 26 -3.06 10.58 -19.94
N VAL A 27 -1.99 10.81 -20.70
CA VAL A 27 -0.60 10.53 -20.27
C VAL A 27 0.12 11.77 -19.70
N GLY A 28 -0.33 13.00 -19.99
CA GLY A 28 0.27 14.21 -19.43
C GLY A 28 1.70 14.47 -19.94
N ILE A 29 1.90 14.30 -21.24
CA ILE A 29 3.10 14.79 -21.94
C ILE A 29 2.70 16.13 -22.56
N ASP A 30 2.90 17.25 -21.86
CA ASP A 30 2.62 18.55 -22.46
C ASP A 30 3.66 18.87 -23.54
N GLY A 31 3.17 19.12 -24.76
CA GLY A 31 3.94 19.75 -25.82
C GLY A 31 4.51 21.12 -25.40
N LEU A 32 5.79 21.33 -25.74
CA LEU A 32 6.55 22.58 -26.00
C LEU A 32 6.30 23.88 -25.18
N GLY A 33 5.47 23.89 -24.13
CA GLY A 33 5.02 25.10 -23.42
C GLY A 33 5.26 25.10 -21.90
N GLY A 34 6.18 24.28 -21.39
CA GLY A 34 6.84 24.48 -20.09
C GLY A 34 6.04 24.24 -18.79
N ARG A 35 4.73 23.97 -18.82
CA ARG A 35 3.95 23.65 -17.61
C ARG A 35 3.46 22.19 -17.62
N ARG A 36 4.25 21.28 -17.03
CA ARG A 36 3.90 19.86 -16.78
C ARG A 36 2.62 19.76 -15.95
N ARG A 37 1.49 19.50 -16.60
CA ARG A 37 0.20 19.17 -16.00
C ARG A 37 0.19 17.67 -15.75
N VAL A 38 0.13 17.29 -14.47
CA VAL A 38 -0.12 15.91 -14.04
C VAL A 38 -1.40 15.39 -14.72
N GLY A 39 -1.28 14.38 -15.60
CA GLY A 39 -2.39 13.78 -16.32
C GLY A 39 -3.40 13.08 -15.40
N ILE A 40 -4.64 12.91 -15.87
CA ILE A 40 -5.73 12.28 -15.10
C ILE A 40 -5.35 10.85 -14.68
N PHE A 41 -4.63 10.14 -15.55
CA PHE A 41 -4.14 8.80 -15.27
C PHE A 41 -3.18 8.76 -14.08
N ARG A 42 -2.30 9.76 -13.94
CA ARG A 42 -1.38 9.87 -12.81
C ARG A 42 -2.13 10.17 -11.51
N ALA A 43 -3.18 10.99 -11.56
CA ALA A 43 -4.03 11.21 -10.39
C ALA A 43 -4.75 9.93 -9.95
N LEU A 44 -5.28 9.16 -10.90
CA LEU A 44 -5.91 7.85 -10.64
C LEU A 44 -4.91 6.86 -10.01
N LEU A 45 -3.69 6.77 -10.55
CA LEU A 45 -2.65 5.89 -10.04
C LEU A 45 -2.29 6.23 -8.58
N ILE A 46 -2.20 7.52 -8.24
CA ILE A 46 -1.95 7.97 -6.85
C ILE A 46 -3.07 7.53 -5.91
N VAL A 47 -4.34 7.65 -6.33
CA VAL A 47 -5.49 7.19 -5.53
C VAL A 47 -5.44 5.68 -5.31
N VAL A 48 -5.21 4.90 -6.37
CA VAL A 48 -5.10 3.44 -6.27
C VAL A 48 -3.96 3.04 -5.35
N MET A 49 -2.79 3.68 -5.48
CA MET A 49 -1.65 3.41 -4.62
C MET A 49 -1.98 3.73 -3.15
N GLY A 50 -2.61 4.88 -2.87
CA GLY A 50 -3.07 5.24 -1.52
C GLY A 50 -4.05 4.21 -0.95
N ALA A 51 -4.99 3.72 -1.75
CA ALA A 51 -5.92 2.66 -1.34
C ALA A 51 -5.20 1.35 -0.99
N VAL A 52 -4.20 0.95 -1.77
CA VAL A 52 -3.37 -0.24 -1.48
C VAL A 52 -2.65 -0.09 -0.13
N PHE A 53 -2.09 1.08 0.17
CA PHE A 53 -1.46 1.34 1.47
C PHE A 53 -2.44 1.26 2.64
N ILE A 54 -3.66 1.77 2.49
CA ILE A 54 -4.71 1.66 3.51
C ILE A 54 -5.08 0.19 3.75
N VAL A 55 -5.33 -0.58 2.69
CA VAL A 55 -5.69 -2.00 2.79
C VAL A 55 -4.56 -2.80 3.43
N ALA A 56 -3.31 -2.58 3.02
CA ALA A 56 -2.14 -3.21 3.63
C ALA A 56 -2.01 -2.87 5.12
N GLY A 57 -2.21 -1.61 5.49
CA GLY A 57 -2.20 -1.16 6.88
C GLY A 57 -3.28 -1.83 7.73
N ILE A 58 -4.52 -1.92 7.22
CA ILE A 58 -5.64 -2.61 7.90
C ILE A 58 -5.34 -4.11 8.04
N PHE A 59 -4.80 -4.74 7.00
CA PHE A 59 -4.46 -6.16 7.02
C PHE A 59 -3.40 -6.46 8.08
N ILE A 60 -2.31 -5.69 8.10
CA ILE A 60 -1.25 -5.82 9.11
C ILE A 60 -1.81 -5.55 10.52
N HIS A 61 -2.63 -4.52 10.68
CA HIS A 61 -3.25 -4.20 11.97
C HIS A 61 -4.13 -5.37 12.47
N SER A 62 -4.91 -5.98 11.60
CA SER A 62 -5.79 -7.11 11.93
C SER A 62 -5.03 -8.34 12.43
N GLN A 63 -3.78 -8.54 11.98
CA GLN A 63 -2.94 -9.64 12.45
C GLN A 63 -2.40 -9.44 13.87
N HIS A 64 -2.25 -8.17 14.31
CA HIS A 64 -1.69 -7.81 15.61
C HIS A 64 -2.75 -7.51 16.69
N GLN A 65 -4.04 -7.51 16.35
CA GLN A 65 -5.10 -7.37 17.35
C GLN A 65 -5.15 -8.58 18.29
N PRO A 66 -5.64 -8.49 19.54
CA PRO A 66 -5.90 -9.64 20.40
C PRO A 66 -6.95 -10.60 19.82
N TYR A 67 -6.95 -11.87 20.26
CA TYR A 67 -7.99 -12.81 19.83
C TYR A 67 -9.35 -12.36 20.37
N LYS A 68 -10.38 -12.36 19.51
CA LYS A 68 -11.74 -12.00 19.93
C LYS A 68 -12.26 -13.00 20.95
N GLY A 69 -12.49 -12.56 22.20
CA GLY A 69 -12.86 -13.44 23.31
C GLY A 69 -11.71 -14.30 23.85
N GLY A 70 -10.48 -14.04 23.42
CA GLY A 70 -9.28 -14.66 23.95
C GLY A 70 -8.92 -14.13 25.33
N VAL A 71 -7.93 -14.78 25.94
CA VAL A 71 -7.38 -14.41 27.23
C VAL A 71 -6.05 -13.70 26.98
N SER A 72 -5.83 -12.60 27.68
CA SER A 72 -4.55 -11.90 27.70
C SER A 72 -3.76 -12.34 28.92
N ALA A 73 -2.49 -12.68 28.73
CA ALA A 73 -1.57 -13.00 29.81
C ALA A 73 -0.21 -12.31 29.56
N THR A 74 0.54 -12.15 30.63
CA THR A 74 1.92 -11.64 30.57
C THR A 74 2.87 -12.83 30.63
N GLY A 75 3.73 -12.95 29.63
CA GLY A 75 4.80 -13.94 29.58
C GLY A 75 6.17 -13.32 29.67
N THR A 76 7.18 -14.15 29.89
CA THR A 76 8.59 -13.75 29.90
C THR A 76 9.34 -14.48 28.79
N VAL A 77 10.23 -13.76 28.10
CA VAL A 77 11.09 -14.36 27.07
C VAL A 77 12.11 -15.27 27.75
N SER A 78 11.86 -16.57 27.72
CA SER A 78 12.68 -17.60 28.36
C SER A 78 13.87 -18.01 27.51
N GLY A 79 13.80 -17.82 26.19
CA GLY A 79 14.87 -18.21 25.28
C GLY A 79 14.73 -17.64 23.88
N VAL A 80 15.67 -18.04 23.02
CA VAL A 80 15.70 -17.68 21.60
C VAL A 80 15.90 -18.95 20.79
N HIS A 81 14.99 -19.20 19.86
CA HIS A 81 15.13 -20.25 18.87
C HIS A 81 15.88 -19.69 17.65
N ILE A 82 16.98 -20.35 17.28
CA ILE A 82 17.83 -19.94 16.16
C ILE A 82 17.53 -20.86 14.99
N SER A 83 17.06 -20.29 13.90
CA SER A 83 16.90 -20.99 12.63
C SER A 83 17.98 -20.52 11.66
N ARG A 84 18.48 -21.43 10.82
CA ARG A 84 19.42 -21.11 9.74
C ARG A 84 18.79 -21.56 8.43
N ASP A 85 18.67 -20.64 7.49
CA ASP A 85 18.23 -20.95 6.13
C ASP A 85 19.39 -21.59 5.33
N SER A 86 19.04 -22.34 4.30
CA SER A 86 19.89 -22.90 3.24
C SER A 86 20.89 -21.90 2.65
N LYS A 87 20.57 -20.60 2.66
CA LYS A 87 21.43 -19.51 2.20
C LYS A 87 22.39 -18.96 3.27
N GLY A 88 22.39 -19.54 4.47
CA GLY A 88 23.24 -19.14 5.59
C GLY A 88 22.70 -17.98 6.43
N HIS A 89 21.52 -17.45 6.12
CA HIS A 89 20.87 -16.42 6.93
C HIS A 89 20.41 -17.00 8.26
N ILE A 90 20.68 -16.26 9.35
CA ILE A 90 20.29 -16.63 10.71
C ILE A 90 19.03 -15.84 11.08
N GLY A 91 17.97 -16.56 11.44
CA GLY A 91 16.73 -15.99 11.96
C GLY A 91 16.58 -16.30 13.44
N TYR A 92 16.21 -15.30 14.23
CA TYR A 92 15.97 -15.44 15.67
C TYR A 92 14.46 -15.34 15.97
N SER A 93 13.90 -16.39 16.57
CA SER A 93 12.53 -16.40 17.09
C SER A 93 12.55 -16.40 18.61
N ARG A 94 11.60 -15.70 19.24
CA ARG A 94 11.48 -15.63 20.71
C ARG A 94 10.81 -16.90 21.22
N VAL A 95 11.27 -17.42 22.35
CA VAL A 95 10.55 -18.44 23.12
C VAL A 95 10.03 -17.77 24.36
N VAL A 96 8.70 -17.81 24.55
CA VAL A 96 8.03 -17.12 25.65
C VAL A 96 7.36 -18.14 26.54
N GLY A 97 7.70 -18.10 27.83
CA GLY A 97 7.03 -18.86 28.88
C GLY A 97 5.94 -18.01 29.53
N PHE A 98 4.76 -18.60 29.76
CA PHE A 98 3.70 -17.97 30.53
C PHE A 98 2.87 -19.03 31.27
N THR A 99 2.13 -18.58 32.28
CA THR A 99 1.17 -19.43 33.00
C THR A 99 -0.23 -19.20 32.44
N ASP A 100 -0.92 -20.27 32.06
CA ASP A 100 -2.29 -20.20 31.56
C ASP A 100 -3.31 -20.01 32.69
N LEU A 101 -4.59 -19.84 32.35
CA LEU A 101 -5.67 -19.73 33.35
C LEU A 101 -5.86 -20.98 34.22
N ALA A 102 -5.37 -22.13 33.79
CA ALA A 102 -5.42 -23.39 34.52
C ALA A 102 -4.20 -23.59 35.45
N GLY A 103 -3.27 -22.61 35.50
CA GLY A 103 -2.05 -22.69 36.29
C GLY A 103 -0.94 -23.51 35.64
N GLN A 104 -1.09 -23.94 34.39
CA GLN A 104 -0.08 -24.70 33.66
C GLN A 104 0.96 -23.76 33.05
N HIS A 105 2.23 -24.13 33.16
CA HIS A 105 3.30 -23.41 32.49
C HIS A 105 3.41 -23.84 31.04
N VAL A 106 3.21 -22.90 30.12
CA VAL A 106 3.22 -23.13 28.67
C VAL A 106 4.35 -22.33 28.04
N SER A 107 5.04 -22.93 27.07
CA SER A 107 6.09 -22.27 26.29
C SER A 107 5.68 -22.24 24.82
N VAL A 108 5.75 -21.05 24.21
CA VAL A 108 5.38 -20.85 22.80
C VAL A 108 6.52 -20.14 22.08
N THR A 109 6.82 -20.64 20.88
CA THR A 109 7.80 -20.03 19.98
C THR A 109 7.10 -19.04 19.07
N ASP A 110 7.63 -17.83 18.99
CA ASP A 110 7.14 -16.78 18.10
C ASP A 110 7.32 -17.20 16.64
N THR A 111 6.25 -17.06 15.86
CA THR A 111 6.26 -17.29 14.41
C THR A 111 7.03 -16.21 13.66
N GLN A 112 7.18 -15.01 14.23
CA GLN A 112 8.00 -13.97 13.62
C GLN A 112 9.48 -14.21 13.95
N SER A 113 10.27 -14.38 12.89
CA SER A 113 11.72 -14.39 12.97
C SER A 113 12.27 -12.98 12.72
N SER A 114 13.18 -12.54 13.58
CA SER A 114 13.89 -11.27 13.43
C SER A 114 15.36 -11.51 13.12
N SER A 115 15.98 -10.58 12.40
CA SER A 115 17.44 -10.52 12.24
C SER A 115 18.16 -10.13 13.54
N ASN A 116 17.45 -9.48 14.47
CA ASN A 116 17.99 -9.10 15.77
C ASN A 116 17.68 -10.13 16.84
N ARG A 117 18.72 -10.50 17.60
CA ARG A 117 18.58 -11.38 18.76
C ARG A 117 17.70 -10.71 19.83
N PRO A 118 16.58 -11.34 20.24
CA PRO A 118 15.74 -10.83 21.31
C PRO A 118 16.45 -10.83 22.66
N ALA A 119 16.14 -9.84 23.51
CA ALA A 119 16.57 -9.83 24.89
C ALA A 119 15.73 -10.81 25.73
N THR A 120 16.40 -11.81 26.31
CA THR A 120 15.80 -12.75 27.27
C THR A 120 15.46 -12.04 28.58
N GLY A 121 14.43 -12.52 29.28
CA GLY A 121 13.94 -11.93 30.53
C GLY A 121 13.01 -10.73 30.36
N THR A 122 12.77 -10.27 29.14
CA THR A 122 11.78 -9.21 28.87
C THR A 122 10.36 -9.74 29.03
N SER A 123 9.50 -8.93 29.65
CA SER A 123 8.08 -9.23 29.77
C SER A 123 7.37 -8.84 28.47
N VAL A 124 6.48 -9.71 27.99
CA VAL A 124 5.69 -9.49 26.78
C VAL A 124 4.24 -9.82 27.04
N THR A 125 3.34 -9.07 26.41
CA THR A 125 1.91 -9.36 26.44
C THR A 125 1.59 -10.35 25.35
N LEU A 126 0.81 -11.38 25.69
CA LEU A 126 0.36 -12.39 24.75
C LEU A 126 -1.13 -12.63 24.91
N SER A 127 -1.75 -13.07 23.82
CA SER A 127 -3.17 -13.44 23.79
C SER A 127 -3.32 -14.80 23.17
N TYR A 128 -4.18 -15.62 23.77
CA TYR A 128 -4.49 -16.96 23.31
C TYR A 128 -6.00 -17.24 23.36
N PRO A 129 -6.52 -18.11 22.47
CA PRO A 129 -7.90 -18.57 22.55
C PRO A 129 -8.12 -19.46 23.77
N LYS A 130 -9.29 -19.34 24.41
CA LYS A 130 -9.65 -20.17 25.57
C LYS A 130 -9.56 -21.66 25.22
N GLY A 131 -8.89 -22.44 26.06
CA GLY A 131 -8.68 -23.88 25.85
C GLY A 131 -7.51 -24.26 24.94
N HIS A 132 -6.86 -23.30 24.28
CA HIS A 132 -5.74 -23.55 23.36
C HIS A 132 -4.55 -22.62 23.63
N PRO A 133 -3.87 -22.74 24.79
CA PRO A 133 -2.76 -21.86 25.17
C PRO A 133 -1.55 -21.97 24.22
N PHE A 134 -1.37 -23.11 23.54
CA PHE A 134 -0.31 -23.30 22.54
C PHE A 134 -0.47 -22.43 21.28
N GLN A 135 -1.66 -21.87 21.04
CA GLN A 135 -1.92 -20.93 19.93
C GLN A 135 -1.74 -19.47 20.36
N ALA A 136 -1.03 -19.22 21.47
CA ALA A 136 -0.73 -17.88 21.92
C ALA A 136 0.03 -17.10 20.84
N ARG A 137 -0.38 -15.86 20.63
CA ARG A 137 0.38 -14.90 19.85
C ARG A 137 0.87 -13.79 20.75
N ILE A 138 2.09 -13.34 20.47
CA ILE A 138 2.65 -12.17 21.12
C ILE A 138 1.93 -10.96 20.54
N ILE A 139 1.35 -10.14 21.41
CA ILE A 139 0.80 -8.86 21.02
C ILE A 139 1.98 -7.88 21.16
N PRO A 140 2.53 -7.37 20.05
CA PRO A 140 3.50 -6.30 20.15
C PRO A 140 2.86 -5.13 20.91
N GLY A 141 3.69 -4.29 21.53
CA GLY A 141 3.19 -3.10 22.22
C GLY A 141 2.47 -2.14 21.28
N MET A 142 2.44 -0.86 21.62
CA MET A 142 1.84 0.15 20.74
C MET A 142 2.61 0.24 19.41
N ASP A 143 2.18 -0.55 18.42
CA ASP A 143 2.76 -0.59 17.08
C ASP A 143 2.21 0.60 16.28
N TRP A 144 3.02 1.64 16.21
CA TRP A 144 2.76 2.85 15.43
C TRP A 144 2.89 2.61 13.91
N GLY A 145 3.56 1.54 13.49
CA GLY A 145 3.80 1.21 12.08
C GLY A 145 2.53 1.10 11.22
N PRO A 146 1.55 0.23 11.60
CA PRO A 146 0.29 0.13 10.86
C PRO A 146 -0.49 1.45 10.81
N TRP A 147 -0.48 2.22 11.91
CA TRP A 147 -1.12 3.54 11.96
C TRP A 147 -0.45 4.55 11.02
N LEU A 148 0.88 4.54 10.92
CA LEU A 148 1.59 5.37 9.95
C LEU A 148 1.26 4.97 8.51
N LEU A 149 1.22 3.68 8.20
CA LEU A 149 0.83 3.20 6.87
C LEU A 149 -0.58 3.65 6.49
N ILE A 150 -1.54 3.52 7.41
CA ILE A 150 -2.91 4.00 7.21
C ILE A 150 -2.94 5.53 7.07
N GLY A 151 -2.21 6.26 7.90
CA GLY A 151 -2.16 7.72 7.86
C GLY A 151 -1.55 8.26 6.56
N VAL A 152 -0.41 7.72 6.13
CA VAL A 152 0.26 8.09 4.88
C VAL A 152 -0.58 7.67 3.67
N GLY A 153 -1.16 6.46 3.67
CA GLY A 153 -2.07 5.98 2.64
C GLY A 153 -3.33 6.85 2.51
N GLY A 154 -3.90 7.25 3.65
CA GLY A 154 -5.03 8.18 3.73
C GLY A 154 -4.69 9.55 3.14
N LEU A 155 -3.56 10.14 3.54
CA LEU A 155 -3.13 11.44 3.05
C LEU A 155 -2.84 11.42 1.54
N THR A 156 -2.15 10.39 1.06
CA THR A 156 -1.85 10.24 -0.38
C THR A 156 -3.12 10.02 -1.20
N SER A 157 -4.05 9.20 -0.72
CA SER A 157 -5.36 9.03 -1.36
C SER A 157 -6.15 10.35 -1.42
N LEU A 158 -6.18 11.11 -0.32
CA LEU A 158 -6.84 12.41 -0.25
C LEU A 158 -6.27 13.41 -1.26
N ILE A 159 -4.95 13.52 -1.35
CA ILE A 159 -4.28 14.36 -2.34
C ILE A 159 -4.67 13.93 -3.76
N GLY A 160 -4.68 12.62 -4.03
CA GLY A 160 -5.09 12.06 -5.32
C GLY A 160 -6.53 12.45 -5.69
N VAL A 161 -7.47 12.31 -4.75
CA VAL A 161 -8.90 12.65 -4.94
C VAL A 161 -9.07 14.14 -5.19
N VAL A 162 -8.45 15.01 -4.39
CA VAL A 162 -8.53 16.46 -4.57
C VAL A 162 -8.01 16.86 -5.96
N THR A 163 -6.86 16.31 -6.36
CA THR A 163 -6.26 16.57 -7.67
C THR A 163 -7.17 16.11 -8.81
N PHE A 164 -7.80 14.93 -8.66
CA PHE A 164 -8.75 14.39 -9.63
C PHE A 164 -10.01 15.25 -9.75
N CYS A 165 -10.62 15.66 -8.62
CA CYS A 165 -11.81 16.50 -8.60
C CYS A 165 -11.56 17.88 -9.23
N LEU A 166 -10.46 18.54 -8.88
CA LEU A 166 -10.07 19.82 -9.49
C LEU A 166 -9.96 19.68 -11.02
N ARG A 167 -9.41 18.57 -11.51
CA ARG A 167 -9.30 18.31 -12.95
C ARG A 167 -10.65 18.05 -13.60
N ALA A 168 -11.50 17.23 -13.00
CA ALA A 168 -12.85 16.98 -13.50
C ALA A 168 -13.65 18.28 -13.63
N ILE A 169 -13.55 19.19 -12.65
CA ILE A 169 -14.19 20.51 -12.69
C ILE A 169 -13.62 21.36 -13.83
N THR A 170 -12.30 21.43 -13.99
CA THR A 170 -11.69 22.23 -15.08
C THR A 170 -12.07 21.71 -16.47
N LEU A 171 -12.16 20.38 -16.65
CA LEU A 171 -12.62 19.76 -17.88
C LEU A 171 -14.07 20.11 -18.17
N ASN A 172 -14.97 19.98 -17.18
CA ASN A 172 -16.38 20.33 -17.34
C ASN A 172 -16.56 21.82 -17.69
N ALA A 173 -15.81 22.71 -17.03
CA ALA A 173 -15.82 24.15 -17.33
C ALA A 173 -15.30 24.47 -18.75
N ALA A 174 -14.28 23.75 -19.23
CA ALA A 174 -13.79 23.88 -20.60
C ALA A 174 -14.81 23.36 -21.64
N TRP A 175 -15.46 22.24 -21.35
CA TRP A 175 -16.51 21.67 -22.19
C TRP A 175 -17.75 22.58 -22.28
N ARG A 176 -18.17 23.19 -21.16
CA ARG A 176 -19.28 24.16 -21.18
C ARG A 176 -18.98 25.36 -22.07
N ARG A 177 -17.76 25.91 -22.03
CA ARG A 177 -17.38 27.05 -22.88
C ARG A 177 -17.45 26.75 -24.38
N ARG A 178 -17.14 25.52 -24.80
CA ARG A 178 -17.20 25.12 -26.22
C ARG A 178 -18.62 24.91 -26.76
N ARG A 179 -19.65 24.78 -25.91
CA ARG A 179 -21.05 24.63 -26.37
C ARG A 179 -21.76 25.96 -26.62
N VAL A 180 -21.19 27.07 -26.16
CA VAL A 180 -21.82 28.40 -26.17
C VAL A 180 -21.21 29.30 -27.26
N SER A 181 -20.13 28.87 -27.92
CA SER A 181 -19.55 29.48 -29.12
C SER A 181 -19.82 28.61 -30.33
#